data_AF-A0A8S1IVL0-F1
#
_entry.id   AF-A0A8S1IVL0-F1
#
_cell.length_a   1.000
_cell.length_b   1.000
_cell.length_c   1.000
_cell.angle_alpha   90.00
_cell.angle_beta   90.00
_cell.angle_gamma   90.00
#
_symmetry.space_group_name_H-M   'P 1'
#
loop_
_entity.id
_entity.type
_entity.pdbx_description
1 polymer ?
#
loop_
_entity_poly.entity_id
_entity_poly.type
_entity_poly.pdbx_seq_one_letter_code
_entity_poly.pdbx_strand_id
1 'polypeptide(L)'
;MGVMRPELVMKSIVPVVMAGILGIYGLIIAVIISTGIDETTYTLFKGYAHLGSGLSCGLAGLGAGMAIGIVGDAGVRANAQQPRLFVAMILILIFAEALALYGLIVGIILAQKASSGS
;
A
#
# COMPACT_ATOMS: atom_id res chain seq x y z
N MET A 1 4.81 -8.32 -24.11
CA MET A 1 6.19 -8.15 -23.60
C MET A 1 6.95 -9.47 -23.56
N GLY A 2 6.47 -10.49 -22.82
CA GLY A 2 7.21 -11.75 -22.64
C GLY A 2 7.57 -12.55 -23.91
N VAL A 3 6.77 -12.46 -24.97
CA VAL A 3 7.05 -13.18 -26.24
C VAL A 3 7.92 -12.35 -27.20
N MET A 4 7.74 -11.02 -27.23
CA MET A 4 8.40 -10.15 -28.21
C MET A 4 9.76 -9.63 -27.73
N ARG A 5 9.94 -9.41 -26.42
CA ARG A 5 11.16 -8.87 -25.80
C ARG A 5 11.37 -9.50 -24.42
N PRO A 6 11.85 -10.76 -24.34
CA PRO A 6 12.02 -11.49 -23.08
C PRO A 6 12.99 -10.80 -22.11
N GLU A 7 13.96 -10.06 -22.64
CA GLU A 7 14.97 -9.32 -21.86
C GLU A 7 14.37 -8.21 -20.97
N LEU A 8 13.20 -7.68 -21.35
CA LEU A 8 12.52 -6.61 -20.60
C LEU A 8 11.59 -7.13 -19.50
N VAL A 9 11.40 -8.46 -19.41
CA VAL A 9 10.53 -9.09 -18.40
C VAL A 9 11.06 -8.85 -16.99
N MET A 10 12.38 -9.01 -16.78
CA MET A 10 13.00 -8.82 -15.47
C MET A 10 12.81 -7.39 -14.93
N LYS A 11 12.87 -6.39 -15.82
CA LYS A 11 12.61 -4.98 -15.46
C LYS A 11 11.14 -4.69 -15.16
N SER A 12 10.24 -5.48 -15.75
CA SER A 12 8.79 -5.31 -15.61
C SER A 12 8.24 -5.94 -14.33
N ILE A 13 9.08 -6.56 -13.49
CA ILE A 13 8.70 -7.11 -12.18
C ILE A 13 8.51 -6.01 -11.13
N VAL A 14 9.09 -4.82 -11.32
CA VAL A 14 9.06 -3.73 -10.33
C VAL A 14 7.63 -3.36 -9.89
N PRO A 15 6.64 -3.13 -10.77
CA PRO A 15 5.27 -2.81 -10.35
C PRO A 15 4.61 -3.93 -9.54
N VAL A 16 4.95 -5.20 -9.84
CA VAL A 16 4.42 -6.37 -9.11
C VAL A 16 4.96 -6.40 -7.68
N VAL A 17 6.25 -6.11 -7.50
CA VAL A 17 6.86 -6.03 -6.16
C VAL A 17 6.25 -4.88 -5.36
N MET A 18 6.06 -3.71 -5.97
CA MET A 18 5.43 -2.57 -5.31
C MET A 18 3.99 -2.90 -4.87
N ALA A 19 3.20 -3.56 -5.73
CA ALA A 19 1.87 -4.03 -5.35
C ALA A 19 1.90 -5.02 -4.16
N GLY A 20 2.93 -5.85 -4.06
CA GLY A 20 3.13 -6.77 -2.94
C GLY A 20 3.39 -6.08 -1.60
N ILE A 21 4.12 -4.95 -1.60
CA ILE A 21 4.45 -4.21 -0.38
C ILE A 21 3.18 -3.63 0.28
N LEU A 22 2.16 -3.26 -0.50
CA LEU A 22 0.89 -2.77 0.05
C LEU A 22 0.18 -3.80 0.94
N GLY A 23 0.32 -5.10 0.65
CA GLY A 23 -0.19 -6.16 1.51
C GLY A 23 0.51 -6.20 2.88
N ILE A 24 1.79 -5.85 2.93
CA ILE A 24 2.58 -5.79 4.16
C ILE A 24 2.08 -4.64 5.05
N TYR A 25 1.70 -3.50 4.48
CA TYR A 25 1.14 -2.38 5.26
C TYR A 25 -0.17 -2.78 5.97
N GLY A 26 -1.04 -3.52 5.30
CA GLY A 26 -2.26 -4.07 5.90
C GLY A 26 -1.96 -5.05 7.03
N LEU A 27 -0.98 -5.95 6.85
CA LEU A 27 -0.54 -6.88 7.88
C LEU A 27 0.01 -6.15 9.12
N ILE A 28 0.81 -5.10 8.92
CA ILE A 28 1.37 -4.30 10.02
C ILE A 28 0.25 -3.70 10.88
N ILE A 29 -0.75 -3.06 10.26
CA ILE A 29 -1.90 -2.51 11.01
C ILE A 29 -2.70 -3.59 11.70
N ALA A 30 -2.93 -4.74 11.05
CA ALA A 30 -3.67 -5.85 11.66
C ALA A 30 -2.96 -6.37 12.93
N VAL A 31 -1.63 -6.52 12.89
CA VAL A 31 -0.84 -6.94 14.06
C VAL A 31 -0.87 -5.89 15.17
N ILE A 32 -0.74 -4.60 14.83
CA ILE A 32 -0.81 -3.50 15.82
C ILE A 32 -2.18 -3.47 16.51
N ILE A 33 -3.27 -3.60 15.75
CA ILE A 33 -4.61 -3.64 16.33
C ILE A 33 -4.78 -4.88 17.20
N SER A 34 -4.36 -6.06 16.72
CA SER A 34 -4.47 -7.33 17.45
C SER A 34 -3.76 -7.29 18.80
N THR A 35 -2.56 -6.70 18.85
CA THR A 35 -1.79 -6.55 20.09
C THR A 35 -2.31 -5.46 21.03
N GLY A 36 -3.21 -4.59 20.56
CA GLY A 36 -3.82 -3.51 21.35
C GLY A 36 -5.20 -3.84 21.94
N ILE A 37 -5.72 -5.05 21.72
CA ILE A 37 -7.02 -5.47 22.25
C ILE A 37 -6.83 -6.13 23.61
N ASP A 38 -7.32 -5.47 24.66
CA ASP A 38 -7.42 -6.02 26.02
C ASP A 38 -8.84 -6.52 26.30
N GLU A 39 -8.98 -7.75 26.80
CA GLU A 39 -10.29 -8.38 27.10
C GLU A 39 -11.05 -7.68 28.25
N THR A 40 -10.34 -7.03 29.16
CA THR A 40 -10.92 -6.48 30.39
C THR A 40 -11.28 -4.99 30.30
N THR A 41 -10.64 -4.23 29.41
CA THR A 41 -10.80 -2.75 29.32
C THR A 41 -10.87 -2.27 27.87
N TYR A 42 -11.91 -2.69 27.16
CA TYR A 42 -12.19 -2.25 25.79
C TYR A 42 -13.37 -1.26 25.75
N THR A 43 -13.06 0.04 25.62
CA THR A 43 -14.08 1.09 25.53
C THR A 43 -14.63 1.22 24.11
N LEU A 44 -15.83 1.79 23.96
CA LEU A 44 -16.42 2.05 22.64
C LEU A 44 -15.52 2.93 21.75
N PHE A 45 -14.79 3.87 22.37
CA PHE A 45 -13.82 4.73 21.69
C PHE A 45 -12.67 3.92 21.08
N LYS A 46 -12.10 2.97 21.82
CA LYS A 46 -11.08 2.04 21.30
C LYS A 46 -11.62 1.24 20.11
N GLY A 47 -12.85 0.74 20.22
CA GLY A 47 -13.59 0.07 19.14
C GLY A 47 -13.61 0.84 17.82
N TYR A 48 -14.11 2.08 17.86
CA TYR A 48 -14.19 2.91 16.66
C TYR A 48 -12.82 3.40 16.19
N ALA A 49 -11.87 3.64 17.09
CA ALA A 49 -10.52 4.03 16.72
C ALA A 49 -9.79 2.90 15.97
N HIS A 50 -9.89 1.64 16.42
CA HIS A 50 -9.31 0.49 15.73
C HIS A 50 -9.98 0.21 14.37
N LEU A 51 -11.31 0.34 14.30
CA LEU A 51 -12.03 0.25 13.03
C LEU A 51 -11.57 1.34 12.06
N GLY A 52 -11.44 2.58 12.53
CA GLY A 52 -10.95 3.71 11.76
C GLY A 52 -9.50 3.55 11.30
N SER A 53 -8.62 3.00 12.14
CA SER A 53 -7.23 2.71 11.76
C SER A 53 -7.15 1.66 10.66
N GLY A 54 -7.96 0.59 10.74
CA GLY A 54 -8.01 -0.44 9.70
C GLY A 54 -8.56 0.08 8.38
N LEU A 55 -9.66 0.83 8.42
CA LEU A 55 -10.30 1.37 7.21
C LEU A 55 -9.44 2.43 6.50
N SER A 56 -8.78 3.32 7.26
CA SER A 56 -7.91 4.35 6.67
C SER A 56 -6.74 3.74 5.89
N CYS A 57 -6.03 2.78 6.48
CA CYS A 57 -4.95 2.07 5.81
C CYS A 57 -5.46 1.20 4.65
N GLY A 58 -6.56 0.46 4.85
CA GLY A 58 -7.10 -0.46 3.86
C GLY A 58 -7.60 0.24 2.59
N LEU A 59 -8.37 1.32 2.74
CA LEU A 59 -8.90 2.08 1.60
C LEU A 59 -7.81 2.86 0.87
N ALA A 60 -6.84 3.43 1.60
CA ALA A 60 -5.68 4.09 0.99
C ALA A 60 -4.82 3.10 0.21
N GLY A 61 -4.58 1.91 0.77
CA GLY A 61 -3.88 0.82 0.09
C GLY A 61 -4.62 0.34 -1.16
N LEU A 62 -5.94 0.20 -1.11
CA LEU A 62 -6.74 -0.18 -2.29
C LEU A 62 -6.60 0.85 -3.42
N GLY A 63 -6.73 2.14 -3.10
CA GLY A 63 -6.57 3.22 -4.07
C GLY A 63 -5.17 3.27 -4.69
N ALA A 64 -4.13 3.16 -3.86
CA ALA A 64 -2.75 3.12 -4.31
C ALA A 64 -2.45 1.88 -5.18
N GLY A 65 -2.97 0.71 -4.79
CA GLY A 65 -2.81 -0.54 -5.54
C GLY A 65 -3.47 -0.49 -6.92
N MET A 66 -4.64 0.15 -7.02
CA MET A 66 -5.31 0.37 -8.31
C MET A 66 -4.49 1.31 -9.20
N ALA A 67 -3.93 2.39 -8.65
CA ALA A 67 -3.06 3.29 -9.39
C ALA A 67 -1.79 2.59 -9.89
N ILE A 68 -1.13 1.80 -9.02
CA ILE A 68 0.06 1.00 -9.37
C ILE A 68 -0.26 0.00 -10.49
N GLY A 69 -1.41 -0.67 -10.43
CA GLY A 69 -1.82 -1.63 -11.47
C GLY A 69 -2.01 -0.98 -12.84
N ILE A 70 -2.72 0.17 -12.89
CA ILE A 70 -2.99 0.89 -14.14
C ILE A 70 -1.69 1.49 -14.72
N VAL A 71 -0.87 2.12 -13.88
CA VAL A 71 0.42 2.68 -14.28
C VAL A 71 1.39 1.57 -14.70
N GLY A 72 1.35 0.42 -14.02
CA GLY A 72 2.15 -0.76 -14.35
C GLY A 72 1.82 -1.30 -15.73
N ASP A 73 0.54 -1.49 -16.08
CA ASP A 73 0.15 -1.97 -17.41
C ASP A 73 0.57 -0.99 -18.53
N ALA A 74 0.20 0.28 -18.38
CA ALA A 74 0.52 1.31 -19.37
C ALA A 74 2.03 1.54 -19.49
N GLY A 75 2.74 1.58 -18.35
CA GLY A 75 4.17 1.82 -18.27
C GLY A 75 4.99 0.67 -18.85
N VAL A 76 4.61 -0.58 -18.57
CA VAL A 76 5.27 -1.75 -19.18
C VAL A 76 5.03 -1.77 -20.69
N ARG A 77 3.82 -1.45 -21.18
CA ARG A 77 3.57 -1.36 -22.63
C ARG A 77 4.36 -0.23 -23.31
N ALA A 78 4.50 0.92 -22.67
CA ALA A 78 5.28 2.05 -23.19
C ALA A 78 6.80 1.77 -23.17
N ASN A 79 7.30 1.15 -22.11
CA ASN A 79 8.69 0.71 -21.99
C ASN A 79 9.05 -0.35 -23.06
N ALA A 80 8.05 -1.12 -23.52
CA ALA A 80 8.23 -2.05 -24.63
C ALA A 80 8.60 -1.34 -25.94
N GLN A 81 8.14 -0.10 -26.13
CA GLN A 81 8.40 0.68 -27.33
C GLN A 81 9.66 1.55 -27.16
N GLN A 82 9.79 2.25 -26.02
CA GLN A 82 10.93 3.11 -25.72
C GLN A 82 11.49 2.83 -24.32
N PRO A 83 12.70 2.24 -24.19
CA PRO A 83 13.26 1.86 -22.90
C PRO A 83 13.65 3.05 -22.01
N ARG A 84 13.74 4.27 -22.57
CA ARG A 84 14.00 5.51 -21.80
C ARG A 84 12.83 5.91 -20.89
N LEU A 85 11.61 5.42 -21.17
CA LEU A 85 10.41 5.69 -20.38
C LEU A 85 10.38 4.91 -19.05
N PHE A 86 11.29 3.96 -18.85
CA PHE A 86 11.36 3.16 -17.62
C PHE A 86 11.50 4.01 -16.35
N VAL A 87 12.35 5.05 -16.40
CA VAL A 87 12.58 5.93 -15.25
C VAL A 87 11.34 6.76 -14.93
N ALA A 88 10.65 7.27 -15.95
CA ALA A 88 9.40 8.01 -15.77
C ALA A 88 8.30 7.14 -15.15
N MET A 89 8.19 5.88 -15.58
CA MET A 89 7.26 4.92 -14.98
C MET A 89 7.55 4.71 -13.49
N ILE A 90 8.82 4.52 -13.11
CA ILE A 90 9.21 4.35 -11.69
C ILE A 90 8.83 5.57 -10.85
N LEU A 91 9.08 6.79 -11.36
CA LEU A 91 8.73 8.00 -10.63
C LEU A 91 7.23 8.08 -10.33
N ILE A 92 6.37 7.73 -11.30
CA ILE A 92 4.91 7.70 -11.10
C ILE A 92 4.52 6.65 -10.06
N LEU A 93 5.14 5.46 -10.11
CA LEU A 93 4.87 4.39 -9.14
C LEU A 93 5.22 4.80 -7.70
N ILE A 94 6.32 5.52 -7.50
CA ILE A 94 6.72 6.03 -6.17
C ILE A 94 5.67 7.02 -5.62
N PHE A 95 5.15 7.91 -6.47
CA PHE A 95 4.09 8.83 -6.05
C PHE A 95 2.78 8.11 -5.73
N ALA A 96 2.43 7.07 -6.49
CA ALA A 96 1.27 6.24 -6.19
C ALA A 96 1.42 5.53 -4.85
N GLU A 97 2.62 5.05 -4.53
CA GLU A 97 2.90 4.34 -3.28
C GLU A 97 2.88 5.27 -2.05
N ALA A 98 3.25 6.54 -2.20
CA ALA A 98 3.16 7.53 -1.12
C ALA A 98 1.73 7.65 -0.55
N LEU A 99 0.69 7.44 -1.37
CA LEU A 99 -0.70 7.44 -0.93
C LEU A 99 -1.00 6.33 0.09
N ALA A 100 -0.45 5.13 -0.11
CA ALA A 100 -0.61 4.02 0.83
C ALA A 100 0.13 4.30 2.14
N LEU A 101 1.33 4.88 2.06
CA LEU A 101 2.11 5.26 3.24
C LEU A 101 1.39 6.30 4.10
N TYR A 102 0.72 7.27 3.50
CA TYR A 102 -0.08 8.24 4.24
C TYR A 102 -1.22 7.57 5.01
N GLY A 103 -1.92 6.62 4.38
CA GLY A 103 -2.96 5.82 5.05
C GLY A 103 -2.42 4.99 6.21
N LEU A 104 -1.25 4.37 6.05
CA LEU A 104 -0.58 3.62 7.10
C LEU A 104 -0.23 4.51 8.30
N ILE A 105 0.36 5.68 8.08
CA ILE A 105 0.76 6.61 9.15
C ILE A 105 -0.48 7.05 9.94
N VAL A 106 -1.56 7.43 9.26
CA VAL A 106 -2.82 7.81 9.92
C VAL A 106 -3.38 6.63 10.73
N GLY A 107 -3.36 5.42 10.17
CA GLY A 107 -3.78 4.21 10.88
C GLY A 107 -2.99 3.96 12.16
N ILE A 108 -1.67 4.10 12.12
CA ILE A 108 -0.80 3.94 13.30
C ILE A 108 -1.13 4.98 14.38
N ILE A 109 -1.27 6.25 14.00
CA ILE A 109 -1.57 7.33 14.97
C ILE A 109 -2.93 7.08 15.66
N LEU A 110 -3.94 6.63 14.90
CA LEU A 110 -5.25 6.30 15.46
C LEU A 110 -5.19 5.11 16.42
N ALA A 111 -4.46 4.05 16.06
CA ALA A 111 -4.28 2.89 16.91
C ALA A 111 -3.52 3.22 18.21
N GLN A 112 -2.49 4.06 18.13
CA GLN A 112 -1.76 4.53 19.30
C GLN A 112 -2.63 5.38 20.23
N LYS A 113 -3.44 6.28 19.65
CA LYS A 113 -4.34 7.12 20.44
C LYS A 113 -5.42 6.32 21.17
N ALA A 114 -5.89 5.22 20.56
CA ALA A 114 -6.78 4.26 21.18
C ALA A 114 -6.15 3.62 22.43
N SER A 115 -4.86 3.27 22.37
CA SER A 115 -4.13 2.71 23.52
C SER A 115 -3.97 3.71 24.67
N SER A 116 -3.67 4.98 24.37
CA SER A 116 -3.47 6.04 25.38
C SER A 116 -4.75 6.63 25.98
N GLY A 117 -5.91 6.40 25.35
CA GLY A 117 -7.21 6.86 25.85
C GLY A 117 -7.78 5.91 26.89
N SER A 118 -7.21 5.92 28.10
CA SER A 118 -7.80 5.36 29.32
C SER A 118 -9.09 6.07 29.70
#